data_AF-A0A944YXU8-F1
#
_entry.id   AF-A0A944YXU8-F1
#
_cell.length_a   1.000
_cell.length_b   1.000
_cell.length_c   1.000
_cell.angle_alpha   90.00
_cell.angle_beta   90.00
_cell.angle_gamma   90.00
#
_symmetry.space_group_name_H-M   'P 1'
#
loop_
_entity.id
_entity.type
_entity.pdbx_description
1 polymer ?
#
loop_
_entity_poly.entity_id
_entity_poly.type
_entity_poly.pdbx_seq_one_letter_code
_entity_poly.pdbx_strand_id
1 'polypeptide(L)' 'SMRFQDALDGITSRKFPTVDKLYSSEDQLEGARAFAEKRKPQWQGR' A
#
# COMPACT_ATOMS: atom_id res chain seq x y z
N SER A 1 11.24 -21.81 8.39
CA SER A 1 10.09 -21.15 9.02
C SER A 1 10.46 -19.70 9.25
N MET A 2 9.68 -18.74 8.72
CA MET A 2 9.88 -17.31 8.98
C MET A 2 9.32 -16.98 10.36
N ARG A 3 10.06 -16.26 11.20
CA ARG A 3 9.54 -15.83 12.50
C ARG A 3 8.57 -14.67 12.30
N PHE A 4 7.61 -14.54 13.19
CA PHE A 4 6.57 -13.50 13.13
C PHE A 4 7.17 -12.09 13.01
N GLN A 5 8.20 -11.78 13.81
CA GLN A 5 8.83 -10.45 13.78
C GLN A 5 9.55 -10.18 12.44
N ASP A 6 10.21 -11.18 11.85
CA ASP A 6 10.89 -11.02 10.56
C ASP A 6 9.87 -10.70 9.44
N ALA A 7 8.65 -11.23 9.54
CA ALA A 7 7.56 -10.91 8.61
C ALA A 7 7.07 -9.46 8.78
N LEU A 8 6.87 -9.00 10.02
CA LEU A 8 6.48 -7.60 10.29
C LEU A 8 7.55 -6.61 9.82
N ASP A 9 8.82 -6.91 10.10
CA ASP A 9 9.94 -6.08 9.66
C ASP A 9 10.01 -6.02 8.13
N GLY A 10 9.73 -7.13 7.43
CA GLY A 10 9.66 -7.17 5.97
C GLY A 10 8.51 -6.36 5.38
N ILE A 11 7.35 -6.32 6.03
CA ILE A 11 6.19 -5.52 5.59
C ILE A 11 6.48 -4.04 5.77
N THR A 12 6.94 -3.64 6.97
CA THR A 12 7.21 -2.24 7.30
C THR A 12 8.36 -1.66 6.48
N SER A 13 9.38 -2.47 6.15
CA SER A 13 10.48 -2.08 5.27
C SER A 13 10.22 -2.26 3.77
N ARG A 14 8.98 -2.63 3.38
CA ARG A 14 8.57 -2.84 1.97
C ARG A 14 9.43 -3.85 1.20
N LYS A 15 9.99 -4.86 1.87
CA LYS A 15 10.84 -5.88 1.23
C LYS A 15 10.05 -6.93 0.44
N PHE A 16 8.72 -6.94 0.58
CA PHE A 16 7.87 -7.84 -0.18
C PHE A 16 7.43 -7.20 -1.50
N PRO A 17 7.64 -7.84 -2.66
CA PRO A 17 7.27 -7.29 -3.97
C PRO A 17 5.80 -6.90 -4.10
N THR A 18 4.90 -7.61 -3.41
CA THR A 18 3.47 -7.29 -3.37
C THR A 18 3.16 -6.05 -2.55
N VAL A 19 3.91 -5.82 -1.47
CA VAL A 19 3.81 -4.62 -0.63
C VAL A 19 4.38 -3.42 -1.38
N ASP A 20 5.53 -3.58 -2.04
CA ASP A 20 6.13 -2.53 -2.85
C ASP A 20 5.20 -2.09 -4.01
N LYS A 21 4.59 -3.05 -4.71
CA LYS A 21 3.59 -2.77 -5.74
C LYS A 21 2.36 -2.02 -5.20
N LEU A 22 1.85 -2.40 -4.03
CA LEU A 22 0.71 -1.71 -3.41
C LEU A 22 1.07 -0.26 -3.06
N TYR A 23 2.23 -0.03 -2.44
CA TYR A 23 2.67 1.30 -1.99
C TYR A 23 3.19 2.21 -3.12
N SER A 24 3.41 1.68 -4.33
CA SER A 24 3.79 2.46 -5.51
C SER A 24 2.61 2.73 -6.46
N SER A 25 1.42 2.22 -6.15
CA SER A 25 0.24 2.38 -7.00
C SER A 25 -0.31 3.80 -7.00
N GLU A 26 -0.85 4.23 -8.15
CA GLU A 26 -1.60 5.50 -8.27
C GLU A 26 -2.82 5.52 -7.34
N ASP A 27 -3.37 4.34 -7.03
CA ASP A 27 -4.48 4.17 -6.11
C ASP A 27 -4.11 4.63 -4.68
N GLN A 28 -2.86 4.47 -4.25
CA GLN A 28 -2.47 4.99 -2.94
C GLN A 28 -2.57 6.53 -2.87
N LEU A 29 -2.16 7.22 -3.93
CA LEU A 29 -2.27 8.68 -4.01
C LEU A 29 -3.73 9.12 -4.17
N GLU A 30 -4.50 8.41 -4.98
CA GLU A 30 -5.93 8.68 -5.18
C GLU A 30 -6.74 8.51 -3.89
N GLY A 31 -6.45 7.49 -3.07
CA GLY A 31 -7.11 7.30 -1.78
C GLY A 31 -6.87 8.47 -0.84
N ALA A 32 -5.62 8.95 -0.75
CA ALA A 32 -5.28 10.13 0.05
C ALA A 32 -5.96 11.41 -0.46
N ARG A 33 -5.99 11.60 -1.80
CA ARG A 33 -6.65 12.74 -2.43
C ARG A 33 -8.16 12.72 -2.22
N ALA A 34 -8.81 11.58 -2.46
CA ALA A 34 -10.25 11.41 -2.29
C ALA A 34 -10.67 11.63 -0.83
N PHE A 35 -9.85 11.21 0.14
CA PHE A 35 -10.08 11.51 1.55
C PHE A 35 -10.02 13.01 1.84
N ALA A 36 -8.97 13.70 1.38
CA ALA A 36 -8.81 15.15 1.56
C ALA A 36 -9.95 15.95 0.92
N GLU A 37 -10.39 15.52 -0.26
CA GLU A 37 -11.48 16.14 -1.03
C GLU A 37 -12.88 15.66 -0.59
N LYS A 38 -12.97 14.74 0.39
CA LYS A 38 -14.21 14.11 0.88
C LYS A 38 -15.11 13.55 -0.23
N ARG A 39 -14.50 13.00 -1.27
CA ARG A 39 -15.20 12.36 -2.39
C ARG A 39 -14.96 10.86 -2.40
N LYS A 40 -15.74 10.15 -3.23
CA LYS A 40 -15.46 8.73 -3.49
C LYS A 40 -14.15 8.62 -4.31
N PRO A 41 -13.25 7.69 -3.93
CA PRO A 41 -12.03 7.42 -4.70
C PRO A 41 -12.36 6.70 -6.01
N GLN A 42 -11.58 6.99 -7.05
CA GLN A 42 -11.65 6.33 -8.35
C GLN A 42 -10.50 5.33 -8.48
N TRP A 43 -10.76 4.08 -8.08
CA TRP A 43 -9.76 3.02 -8.12
C TRP A 43 -9.49 2.55 -9.55
N GLN A 44 -8.21 2.44 -9.89
CA GLN A 44 -7.74 1.94 -11.18
C GLN A 44 -7.31 0.47 -11.11
N GLY A 45 -6.99 -0.05 -9.92
CA GLY A 45 -6.69 -1.47 -9.68
C GLY A 45 -5.39 -1.95 -10.32
N ARG A 46 -4.43 -1.05 -10.58
CA ARG A 46 -3.17 -1.34 -11.28
C ARG A 46 -1.93 -1.01 -10.46
#